data_AF-A0A5Q3QG39-F1
#
_entry.id   AF-A0A5Q3QG39-F1
#
_cell.length_a   1.000
_cell.length_b   1.000
_cell.length_c   1.000
_cell.angle_alpha   90.00
_cell.angle_beta   90.00
_cell.angle_gamma   90.00
#
_symmetry.space_group_name_H-M   'P 1'
#
loop_
_entity.id
_entity.type
_entity.pdbx_description
1 polymer ?
#
loop_
_entity_poly.entity_id
_entity_poly.type
_entity_poly.pdbx_seq_one_letter_code
_entity_poly.pdbx_strand_id
1 'polypeptide(L)'
;MNETGTRAFTLAFVLSNGQCDPQWDGSRPLSGGADESTIQAIRDAGGDVVPSFGGWSGQKLEVSCPDASALADAYFKVIDTYGLSAIDIDIEADAYDDPAVRQKTVDALKLVKDSKPDVRVYVTFGTGQDGPDTSLIDTAAASGLTVDAWTIMPFNFGGNDQDMGELTVRAAEGLKNAVRNAYGYDDAEAYAHSGISSMNGRTDVGEVVDQDDFRTIVDYANANDLGRLAYWSVNRDRSCEGGGTDSCSGVPQQDWEFTRIFAGFQ
;
A
#
# COMPACT_ATOMS: atom_id res chain seq x y z
N MET A 1 -3.50 -18.46 -0.51
CA MET A 1 -2.33 -19.32 -0.79
C MET A 1 -2.72 -20.59 -1.53
N ASN A 2 -3.30 -21.62 -0.88
CA ASN A 2 -3.68 -22.86 -1.57
C ASN A 2 -4.80 -22.64 -2.60
N GLU A 3 -5.76 -21.76 -2.30
CA GLU A 3 -6.91 -21.45 -3.16
C GLU A 3 -6.56 -20.55 -4.36
N THR A 4 -5.50 -19.74 -4.24
CA THR A 4 -5.26 -18.59 -5.14
C THR A 4 -3.86 -18.55 -5.73
N GLY A 5 -2.90 -19.30 -5.20
CA GLY A 5 -1.49 -19.24 -5.58
C GLY A 5 -0.71 -18.06 -4.99
N THR A 6 -1.37 -16.99 -4.54
CA THR A 6 -0.73 -15.80 -3.92
C THR A 6 0.17 -16.19 -2.75
N ARG A 7 1.37 -15.62 -2.69
CA ARG A 7 2.40 -15.88 -1.65
C ARG A 7 2.86 -14.65 -0.88
N ALA A 8 2.49 -13.45 -1.29
CA ALA A 8 2.81 -12.21 -0.58
C ALA A 8 1.54 -11.60 0.00
N PHE A 9 1.56 -11.21 1.26
CA PHE A 9 0.42 -10.59 1.95
C PHE A 9 0.84 -9.30 2.64
N THR A 10 0.11 -8.23 2.40
CA THR A 10 0.25 -7.00 3.19
C THR A 10 -0.48 -7.17 4.52
N LEU A 11 0.22 -7.03 5.64
CA LEU A 11 -0.38 -7.04 6.97
C LEU A 11 -0.57 -5.61 7.45
N ALA A 12 -1.84 -5.20 7.56
CA ALA A 12 -2.25 -3.85 7.89
C ALA A 12 -2.96 -3.85 9.27
N PHE A 13 -2.62 -2.97 10.23
CA PHE A 13 -1.56 -1.96 10.20
C PHE A 13 -0.64 -2.03 11.42
N VAL A 14 0.60 -1.58 11.24
CA VAL A 14 1.48 -1.18 12.34
C VAL A 14 1.24 0.29 12.65
N LEU A 15 0.94 0.58 13.90
CA LEU A 15 0.62 1.91 14.41
C LEU A 15 1.43 2.23 15.68
N SER A 16 1.40 3.50 16.08
CA SER A 16 1.90 3.97 17.38
C SER A 16 0.97 3.51 18.51
N ASN A 17 1.56 3.17 19.65
CA ASN A 17 0.83 2.86 20.88
C ASN A 17 0.45 4.08 21.73
N GLY A 18 0.61 5.30 21.21
CA GLY A 18 0.58 6.54 21.98
C GLY A 18 1.93 7.22 22.10
N GLN A 19 3.02 6.48 21.86
CA GLN A 19 4.39 6.98 21.79
C GLN A 19 5.05 6.55 20.47
N CYS A 20 6.32 6.90 20.26
CA CYS A 20 7.12 6.37 19.15
C CYS A 20 7.52 4.91 19.40
N ASP A 21 6.54 4.01 19.51
CA ASP A 21 6.73 2.58 19.68
C ASP A 21 5.72 1.80 18.80
N PRO A 22 6.19 1.02 17.82
CA PRO A 22 5.34 0.32 16.85
C PRO A 22 4.64 -0.89 17.48
N GLN A 23 3.33 -1.01 17.24
CA GLN A 23 2.48 -2.14 17.62
C GLN A 23 1.44 -2.43 16.54
N TRP A 24 0.98 -3.68 16.43
CA TRP A 24 -0.13 -4.02 15.55
C TRP A 24 -1.41 -3.36 16.07
N ASP A 25 -2.09 -2.60 15.21
CA ASP A 25 -3.20 -1.71 15.55
C ASP A 25 -2.96 -0.86 16.83
N GLY A 26 -1.69 -0.49 17.09
CA GLY A 26 -1.30 0.39 18.19
C GLY A 26 -1.47 -0.23 19.58
N SER A 27 -1.79 -1.51 19.69
CA SER A 27 -2.09 -2.14 20.99
C SER A 27 -1.67 -3.60 21.10
N ARG A 28 -1.54 -4.32 19.98
CA ARG A 28 -1.10 -5.71 19.97
C ARG A 28 0.43 -5.77 19.81
N PRO A 29 1.12 -6.61 20.62
CA PRO A 29 2.57 -6.68 20.60
C PRO A 29 3.08 -7.25 19.27
N LEU A 30 4.30 -6.86 18.88
CA LEU A 30 4.97 -7.44 17.72
C LEU A 30 5.29 -8.93 17.90
N SER A 31 5.64 -9.38 19.11
CA SER A 31 5.94 -10.78 19.38
C SER A 31 5.01 -11.40 20.44
N GLY A 32 4.87 -12.72 20.38
CA GLY A 32 4.03 -13.53 21.25
C GLY A 32 2.53 -13.43 20.97
N GLY A 33 2.11 -12.80 19.86
CA GLY A 33 0.73 -12.49 19.53
C GLY A 33 0.16 -13.28 18.35
N ALA A 34 -1.11 -12.98 18.03
CA ALA A 34 -1.80 -13.56 16.88
C ALA A 34 -1.15 -13.13 15.55
N ASP A 35 -0.66 -11.90 15.46
CA ASP A 35 -0.02 -11.37 14.26
C ASP A 35 1.29 -12.12 13.95
N GLU A 36 2.18 -12.32 14.94
CA GLU A 36 3.41 -13.14 14.78
C GLU A 36 3.07 -14.59 14.40
N SER A 37 2.05 -15.18 15.05
CA SER A 37 1.60 -16.53 14.73
C SER A 37 1.09 -16.63 13.27
N THR A 38 0.44 -15.58 12.78
CA THR A 38 -0.05 -15.50 11.39
C THR A 38 1.11 -15.36 10.41
N ILE A 39 2.10 -14.52 10.71
CA ILE A 39 3.32 -14.39 9.90
C ILE A 39 4.05 -15.73 9.79
N GLN A 40 4.21 -16.45 10.91
CA GLN A 40 4.84 -17.76 10.89
C GLN A 40 4.04 -18.76 10.06
N ALA A 41 2.71 -18.80 10.20
CA ALA A 41 1.86 -19.68 9.40
C ALA A 41 1.95 -19.38 7.89
N ILE A 42 2.08 -18.11 7.50
CA ILE A 42 2.29 -17.71 6.10
C ILE A 42 3.64 -18.24 5.59
N ARG A 43 4.70 -18.08 6.37
CA ARG A 43 6.06 -18.56 6.02
C ARG A 43 6.16 -20.07 5.95
N ASP A 44 5.54 -20.77 6.88
CA ASP A 44 5.49 -22.24 6.90
C ASP A 44 4.80 -22.81 5.65
N ALA A 45 3.86 -22.05 5.06
CA ALA A 45 3.20 -22.38 3.81
C ALA A 45 3.89 -21.77 2.57
N GLY A 46 5.12 -21.27 2.71
CA GLY A 46 5.99 -20.83 1.62
C GLY A 46 5.68 -19.43 1.08
N GLY A 47 4.96 -18.60 1.83
CA GLY A 47 4.76 -17.18 1.54
C GLY A 47 5.63 -16.27 2.40
N ASP A 48 5.42 -14.97 2.27
CA ASP A 48 5.97 -13.96 3.18
C ASP A 48 5.03 -12.74 3.29
N VAL A 49 5.38 -11.79 4.14
CA VAL A 49 4.55 -10.63 4.48
C VAL A 49 5.21 -9.30 4.17
N VAL A 50 4.37 -8.28 3.93
CA VAL A 50 4.74 -6.87 3.84
C VAL A 50 3.94 -6.11 4.91
N PRO A 51 4.48 -5.86 6.10
CA PRO A 51 3.83 -5.00 7.08
C PRO A 51 3.60 -3.60 6.51
N SER A 52 2.38 -3.12 6.64
CA SER A 52 1.99 -1.76 6.27
C SER A 52 1.84 -0.89 7.51
N PHE A 53 2.48 0.27 7.50
CA PHE A 53 2.46 1.26 8.57
C PHE A 53 1.47 2.37 8.24
N GLY A 54 0.70 2.83 9.22
CA GLY A 54 -0.23 3.95 9.03
C GLY A 54 -1.66 3.50 8.66
N GLY A 55 -2.13 3.94 7.50
CA GLY A 55 -3.53 3.83 7.06
C GLY A 55 -4.43 4.96 7.59
N TRP A 56 -5.70 4.94 7.16
CA TRP A 56 -6.68 6.00 7.41
C TRP A 56 -6.87 6.30 8.92
N SER A 57 -7.02 5.25 9.72
CA SER A 57 -7.38 5.32 11.13
C SER A 57 -6.20 5.07 12.08
N GLY A 58 -6.40 5.44 13.34
CA GLY A 58 -5.44 5.17 14.41
C GLY A 58 -4.30 6.18 14.49
N GLN A 59 -3.38 5.93 15.43
CA GLN A 59 -2.28 6.83 15.72
C GLN A 59 -1.04 6.45 14.91
N LYS A 60 -0.63 7.32 14.00
CA LYS A 60 0.49 7.07 13.07
C LYS A 60 1.84 7.26 13.76
N LEU A 61 2.84 6.45 13.39
CA LEU A 61 4.21 6.62 13.88
C LEU A 61 4.83 7.90 13.31
N GLU A 62 4.51 8.18 12.05
CA GLU A 62 4.87 9.36 11.29
C GLU A 62 4.46 10.64 12.03
N VAL A 63 3.36 10.60 12.77
CA VAL A 63 2.92 11.73 13.62
C VAL A 63 3.54 11.64 15.02
N SER A 64 3.62 10.45 15.61
CA SER A 64 4.00 10.25 17.02
C SER A 64 5.50 10.38 17.30
N CYS A 65 6.34 10.06 16.33
CA CYS A 65 7.79 10.08 16.49
C CYS A 65 8.34 11.51 16.45
N PRO A 66 9.28 11.88 17.35
CA PRO A 66 9.75 13.25 17.49
C PRO A 66 10.60 13.74 16.30
N ASP A 67 11.29 12.83 15.62
CA ASP A 67 12.19 13.13 14.50
C ASP A 67 12.35 11.90 13.57
N ALA A 68 13.09 12.10 12.48
CA ALA A 68 13.30 11.10 11.45
C ALA A 68 14.12 9.89 11.93
N SER A 69 15.07 10.09 12.86
CA SER A 69 15.86 8.99 13.41
C SER A 69 15.01 8.08 14.28
N ALA A 70 14.18 8.67 15.15
CA ALA A 70 13.25 7.92 15.98
C ALA A 70 12.21 7.16 15.15
N LEU A 71 11.73 7.77 14.06
CA LEU A 71 10.81 7.11 13.12
C LEU A 71 11.50 5.94 12.38
N ALA A 72 12.74 6.12 11.92
CA ALA A 72 13.52 5.05 11.31
C ALA A 72 13.77 3.90 12.30
N ASP A 73 14.10 4.20 13.56
CA ASP A 73 14.27 3.19 14.61
C ASP A 73 12.98 2.39 14.86
N ALA A 74 11.81 3.03 14.78
CA ALA A 74 10.53 2.33 14.84
C ALA A 74 10.33 1.39 13.65
N TYR A 75 10.65 1.81 12.43
CA TYR A 75 10.61 0.92 11.25
C TYR A 75 11.60 -0.24 11.38
N PHE A 76 12.85 0.02 11.81
CA PHE A 76 13.85 -1.01 12.05
C PHE A 76 13.40 -2.04 13.06
N LYS A 77 12.74 -1.62 14.14
CA LYS A 77 12.21 -2.55 15.14
C LYS A 77 11.30 -3.61 14.52
N VAL A 78 10.40 -3.23 13.61
CA VAL A 78 9.50 -4.19 12.93
C VAL A 78 10.25 -5.01 11.89
N ILE A 79 11.10 -4.37 11.07
CA ILE A 79 11.95 -5.03 10.06
C ILE A 79 12.79 -6.13 10.71
N ASP A 80 13.46 -5.82 11.81
CA ASP A 80 14.37 -6.74 12.49
C ASP A 80 13.64 -7.80 13.31
N THR A 81 12.46 -7.49 13.87
CA THR A 81 11.64 -8.47 14.60
C THR A 81 11.25 -9.64 13.71
N TYR A 82 10.88 -9.38 12.45
CA TYR A 82 10.44 -10.43 11.53
C TYR A 82 11.46 -10.77 10.44
N GLY A 83 12.57 -10.06 10.31
CA GLY A 83 13.51 -10.24 9.20
C GLY A 83 12.84 -9.98 7.85
N LEU A 84 12.18 -8.84 7.70
CA LEU A 84 11.38 -8.48 6.52
C LEU A 84 12.26 -8.18 5.31
N SER A 85 11.79 -8.56 4.12
CA SER A 85 12.36 -8.13 2.84
C SER A 85 11.65 -6.90 2.25
N ALA A 86 10.51 -6.49 2.81
CA ALA A 86 9.75 -5.36 2.32
C ALA A 86 8.88 -4.74 3.43
N ILE A 87 8.64 -3.43 3.31
CA ILE A 87 7.68 -2.67 4.12
C ILE A 87 6.84 -1.76 3.23
N ASP A 88 5.69 -1.35 3.75
CA ASP A 88 4.77 -0.43 3.11
C ASP A 88 4.43 0.72 4.05
N ILE A 89 4.52 1.96 3.58
CA ILE A 89 4.10 3.13 4.36
C ILE A 89 2.82 3.66 3.73
N ASP A 90 1.69 3.36 4.34
CA ASP A 90 0.38 3.88 3.95
C ASP A 90 0.14 5.23 4.66
N ILE A 91 0.50 6.31 3.96
CA ILE A 91 0.52 7.67 4.51
C ILE A 91 -0.75 8.42 4.09
N GLU A 92 -1.66 8.55 5.05
CA GLU A 92 -2.98 9.16 4.85
C GLU A 92 -3.29 10.25 5.89
N ALA A 93 -4.37 11.00 5.64
CA ALA A 93 -4.94 11.97 6.57
C ALA A 93 -3.90 12.95 7.14
N ASP A 94 -3.85 13.11 8.46
CA ASP A 94 -2.95 14.04 9.16
C ASP A 94 -1.46 13.75 8.92
N ALA A 95 -1.10 12.48 8.70
CA ALA A 95 0.27 12.11 8.34
C ALA A 95 0.63 12.58 6.93
N TYR A 96 -0.33 12.53 6.00
CA TYR A 96 -0.14 13.03 4.64
C TYR A 96 -0.21 14.55 4.58
N ASP A 97 -1.19 15.20 5.20
CA ASP A 97 -1.52 16.61 4.99
C ASP A 97 -0.45 17.57 5.54
N ASP A 98 0.28 17.18 6.59
CA ASP A 98 1.33 18.01 7.21
C ASP A 98 2.67 17.90 6.45
N PRO A 99 3.17 18.98 5.81
CA PRO A 99 4.44 18.96 5.09
C PRO A 99 5.65 18.59 5.96
N ALA A 100 5.64 18.93 7.25
CA ALA A 100 6.73 18.58 8.15
C ALA A 100 6.73 17.08 8.47
N VAL A 101 5.54 16.47 8.57
CA VAL A 101 5.42 15.01 8.71
C VAL A 101 5.86 14.29 7.44
N ARG A 102 5.48 14.79 6.25
CA ARG A 102 5.98 14.25 4.97
C ARG A 102 7.50 14.29 4.89
N GLN A 103 8.12 15.44 5.18
CA GLN A 103 9.60 15.57 5.17
C GLN A 103 10.26 14.61 6.17
N LYS A 104 9.76 14.54 7.41
CA LYS A 104 10.28 13.63 8.43
C LYS A 104 10.18 12.16 7.99
N THR A 105 9.07 11.78 7.35
CA THR A 105 8.85 10.42 6.84
C THR A 105 9.84 10.11 5.71
N VAL A 106 10.03 11.03 4.78
CA VAL A 106 11.04 10.92 3.71
C VAL A 106 12.44 10.73 4.30
N ASP A 107 12.83 11.56 5.26
CA ASP A 107 14.16 11.48 5.89
C ASP A 107 14.35 10.16 6.65
N ALA A 108 13.31 9.64 7.31
CA ALA A 108 13.34 8.36 7.98
C ALA A 108 13.51 7.19 6.98
N LEU A 109 12.79 7.22 5.86
CA LEU A 109 12.90 6.20 4.82
C LEU A 109 14.26 6.20 4.12
N LYS A 110 14.92 7.37 4.00
CA LYS A 110 16.31 7.41 3.55
C LYS A 110 17.23 6.66 4.49
N LEU A 111 17.11 6.88 5.80
CA LEU A 111 17.88 6.13 6.80
C LEU A 111 17.63 4.61 6.67
N VAL A 112 16.38 4.21 6.41
CA VAL A 112 16.04 2.81 6.15
C VAL A 112 16.74 2.28 4.91
N LYS A 113 16.65 2.94 3.75
CA LYS A 113 17.31 2.50 2.51
C LYS A 113 18.83 2.49 2.62
N ASP A 114 19.42 3.46 3.31
CA ASP A 114 20.87 3.54 3.53
C ASP A 114 21.37 2.39 4.43
N SER A 115 20.58 2.01 5.46
CA SER A 115 20.97 0.99 6.44
C SER A 115 20.57 -0.43 6.03
N LYS A 116 19.51 -0.58 5.23
CA LYS A 116 18.88 -1.84 4.82
C LYS A 116 18.56 -1.80 3.32
N PRO A 117 19.58 -1.70 2.43
CA PRO A 117 19.35 -1.49 1.01
C PRO A 117 18.56 -2.62 0.33
N ASP A 118 18.64 -3.83 0.86
CA ASP A 118 17.91 -5.01 0.35
C ASP A 118 16.42 -5.04 0.75
N VAL A 119 15.99 -4.16 1.67
CA VAL A 119 14.58 -4.02 2.03
C VAL A 119 13.89 -3.15 1.00
N ARG A 120 12.83 -3.69 0.40
CA ARG A 120 11.97 -2.92 -0.50
C ARG A 120 11.08 -1.99 0.31
N VAL A 121 10.99 -0.75 -0.12
CA VAL A 121 10.13 0.26 0.50
C VAL A 121 9.07 0.64 -0.50
N TYR A 122 7.82 0.49 -0.09
CA TYR A 122 6.67 0.96 -0.84
C TYR A 122 6.02 2.10 -0.06
N VAL A 123 5.47 3.08 -0.78
CA VAL A 123 4.74 4.19 -0.16
C VAL A 123 3.36 4.26 -0.81
N THR A 124 2.33 4.01 -0.02
CA THR A 124 0.92 3.97 -0.43
C THR A 124 0.22 5.26 0.02
N PHE A 125 -0.57 5.89 -0.87
CA PHE A 125 -1.25 7.16 -0.58
C PHE A 125 -2.44 7.39 -1.54
N GLY A 126 -3.31 8.34 -1.18
CA GLY A 126 -4.48 8.70 -1.97
C GLY A 126 -4.14 9.33 -3.33
N THR A 127 -5.10 9.29 -4.26
CA THR A 127 -4.96 9.87 -5.60
C THR A 127 -6.25 10.53 -6.07
N GLY A 128 -6.14 11.48 -7.00
CA GLY A 128 -7.27 11.90 -7.83
C GLY A 128 -7.44 11.00 -9.06
N GLN A 129 -8.48 11.28 -9.85
CA GLN A 129 -8.78 10.57 -11.11
C GLN A 129 -7.71 10.78 -12.21
N ASP A 130 -6.90 11.85 -12.08
CA ASP A 130 -5.83 12.22 -13.00
C ASP A 130 -4.43 11.95 -12.42
N GLY A 131 -4.36 11.19 -11.33
CA GLY A 131 -3.14 10.94 -10.56
C GLY A 131 -3.12 11.70 -9.24
N PRO A 132 -2.08 11.47 -8.43
CA PRO A 132 -1.96 12.11 -7.14
C PRO A 132 -1.46 13.56 -7.28
N ASP A 133 -1.55 14.33 -6.20
CA ASP A 133 -0.69 15.52 -6.11
C ASP A 133 0.79 15.08 -6.03
N THR A 134 1.70 15.99 -6.37
CA THR A 134 3.12 15.67 -6.45
C THR A 134 3.89 15.94 -5.17
N SER A 135 3.24 16.46 -4.11
CA SER A 135 3.94 17.06 -2.97
C SER A 135 4.83 16.07 -2.21
N LEU A 136 4.37 14.83 -2.00
CA LEU A 136 5.17 13.80 -1.34
C LEU A 136 6.30 13.30 -2.24
N ILE A 137 6.01 13.03 -3.51
CA ILE A 137 6.98 12.52 -4.50
C ILE A 137 8.10 13.55 -4.73
N ASP A 138 7.75 14.82 -4.91
CA ASP A 138 8.71 15.93 -5.11
C ASP A 138 9.57 16.13 -3.86
N THR A 139 8.99 16.01 -2.66
CA THR A 139 9.74 16.10 -1.39
C THR A 139 10.76 14.96 -1.28
N ALA A 140 10.37 13.74 -1.65
CA ALA A 140 11.25 12.58 -1.67
C ALA A 140 12.39 12.73 -2.69
N ALA A 141 12.06 13.12 -3.93
CA ALA A 141 13.04 13.33 -4.99
C ALA A 141 14.04 14.45 -4.63
N ALA A 142 13.56 15.58 -4.12
CA ALA A 142 14.41 16.68 -3.66
C ALA A 142 15.33 16.28 -2.49
N SER A 143 14.88 15.35 -1.66
CA SER A 143 15.67 14.77 -0.57
C SER A 143 16.62 13.66 -1.05
N GLY A 144 16.50 13.18 -2.29
CA GLY A 144 17.28 12.06 -2.83
C GLY A 144 16.84 10.69 -2.33
N LEU A 145 15.60 10.55 -1.83
CA LEU A 145 15.00 9.26 -1.54
C LEU A 145 14.49 8.64 -2.84
N THR A 146 14.86 7.40 -3.12
CA THR A 146 14.13 6.54 -4.06
C THR A 146 13.48 5.39 -3.29
N VAL A 147 12.28 5.00 -3.73
CA VAL A 147 11.51 3.88 -3.16
C VAL A 147 11.24 2.86 -4.27
N ASP A 148 10.94 1.63 -3.89
CA ASP A 148 10.75 0.54 -4.82
C ASP A 148 9.44 0.67 -5.61
N ALA A 149 8.38 1.22 -5.01
CA ALA A 149 7.24 1.76 -5.76
C ALA A 149 6.45 2.81 -4.97
N TRP A 150 6.08 3.89 -5.66
CA TRP A 150 5.00 4.79 -5.25
C TRP A 150 3.67 4.15 -5.63
N THR A 151 2.77 3.95 -4.67
CA THR A 151 1.54 3.18 -4.85
C THR A 151 0.33 4.07 -4.59
N ILE A 152 -0.55 4.22 -5.58
CA ILE A 152 -1.78 5.01 -5.40
C ILE A 152 -2.94 4.13 -4.95
N MET A 153 -3.90 4.74 -4.25
CA MET A 153 -5.21 4.15 -3.92
C MET A 153 -6.34 4.72 -4.79
N PRO A 154 -6.57 4.17 -5.99
CA PRO A 154 -7.53 4.71 -6.97
C PRO A 154 -8.96 4.27 -6.66
N PHE A 155 -9.45 4.67 -5.49
CA PHE A 155 -10.83 4.49 -5.05
C PHE A 155 -11.20 5.65 -4.12
N ASN A 156 -12.48 5.78 -3.77
CA ASN A 156 -13.02 6.86 -2.95
C ASN A 156 -12.88 8.27 -3.55
N PHE A 157 -12.71 8.41 -4.88
CA PHE A 157 -12.52 9.71 -5.56
C PHE A 157 -13.79 10.26 -6.24
N GLY A 158 -14.95 9.63 -6.05
CA GLY A 158 -16.26 10.09 -6.53
C GLY A 158 -16.65 9.59 -7.94
N GLY A 159 -16.14 8.43 -8.37
CA GLY A 159 -16.34 7.82 -9.70
C GLY A 159 -17.61 6.98 -9.89
N ASN A 160 -18.65 7.14 -9.05
CA ASN A 160 -19.80 6.23 -8.93
C ASN A 160 -20.51 5.80 -10.24
N ASP A 161 -20.48 6.63 -11.29
CA ASP A 161 -21.15 6.39 -12.58
C ASP A 161 -20.15 6.20 -13.75
N GLN A 162 -18.89 5.91 -13.42
CA GLN A 162 -17.79 5.75 -14.38
C GLN A 162 -17.20 4.34 -14.30
N ASP A 163 -16.45 3.96 -15.33
CA ASP A 163 -15.67 2.72 -15.35
C ASP A 163 -14.47 2.86 -14.41
N MET A 164 -14.45 2.07 -13.33
CA MET A 164 -13.43 2.20 -12.28
C MET A 164 -12.08 1.61 -12.71
N GLY A 165 -12.08 0.64 -13.64
CA GLY A 165 -10.88 0.15 -14.30
C GLY A 165 -10.21 1.23 -15.14
N GLU A 166 -10.95 1.91 -16.01
CA GLU A 166 -10.44 3.02 -16.83
C GLU A 166 -9.97 4.21 -15.98
N LEU A 167 -10.71 4.56 -14.93
CA LEU A 167 -10.28 5.62 -14.00
C LEU A 167 -9.02 5.24 -13.22
N THR A 168 -8.88 3.97 -12.83
CA THR A 168 -7.65 3.49 -12.20
C THR A 168 -6.47 3.61 -13.15
N VAL A 169 -6.62 3.21 -14.41
CA VAL A 169 -5.58 3.35 -15.45
C VAL A 169 -5.20 4.82 -15.64
N ARG A 170 -6.19 5.71 -15.71
CA ARG A 170 -5.95 7.16 -15.85
C ARG A 170 -5.19 7.73 -14.65
N ALA A 171 -5.56 7.34 -13.43
CA ALA A 171 -4.85 7.76 -12.22
C ALA A 171 -3.41 7.23 -12.20
N ALA A 172 -3.19 6.00 -12.64
CA ALA A 172 -1.86 5.39 -12.72
C ALA A 172 -0.96 6.07 -13.77
N GLU A 173 -1.51 6.51 -14.91
CA GLU A 173 -0.78 7.36 -15.86
C GLU A 173 -0.36 8.70 -15.24
N GLY A 174 -1.23 9.30 -14.45
CA GLY A 174 -0.92 10.51 -13.67
C GLY A 174 0.22 10.29 -12.69
N LEU A 175 0.16 9.21 -11.92
CA LEU A 175 1.24 8.79 -11.02
C LEU A 175 2.56 8.60 -11.78
N LYS A 176 2.56 7.83 -12.87
CA LYS A 176 3.76 7.59 -13.66
C LYS A 176 4.38 8.91 -14.12
N ASN A 177 3.56 9.86 -14.58
CA ASN A 177 4.04 11.16 -15.01
C ASN A 177 4.63 11.98 -13.84
N ALA A 178 4.04 11.92 -12.64
CA ALA A 178 4.59 12.56 -11.45
C ALA A 178 5.96 11.97 -11.08
N VAL A 179 6.08 10.64 -11.02
CA VAL A 179 7.35 9.93 -10.75
C VAL A 179 8.39 10.28 -11.82
N ARG A 180 8.02 10.18 -13.09
CA ARG A 180 8.90 10.52 -14.21
C ARG A 180 9.47 11.93 -14.10
N ASN A 181 8.63 12.92 -13.81
CA ASN A 181 9.03 14.31 -13.73
C ASN A 181 9.92 14.60 -12.52
N ALA A 182 9.60 14.00 -11.36
CA ALA A 182 10.34 14.23 -10.12
C ALA A 182 11.76 13.65 -10.18
N TYR A 183 11.92 12.46 -10.77
CA TYR A 183 13.21 11.75 -10.80
C TYR A 183 13.97 11.87 -12.13
N GLY A 184 13.34 12.40 -13.19
CA GLY A 184 13.95 12.49 -14.52
C GLY A 184 14.07 11.14 -15.23
N TYR A 185 13.26 10.17 -14.85
CA TYR A 185 13.21 8.83 -15.44
C TYR A 185 12.68 8.83 -16.89
N ASP A 186 12.90 7.73 -17.59
CA ASP A 186 12.08 7.43 -18.77
C ASP A 186 10.73 6.80 -18.35
N ASP A 187 9.86 6.52 -19.32
CA ASP A 187 8.54 5.97 -19.00
C ASP A 187 8.61 4.56 -18.39
N ALA A 188 9.52 3.70 -18.87
CA ALA A 188 9.63 2.32 -18.38
C ALA A 188 10.12 2.28 -16.93
N GLU A 189 11.14 3.09 -16.59
CA GLU A 189 11.63 3.21 -15.23
C GLU A 189 10.58 3.85 -14.30
N ALA A 190 9.83 4.85 -14.78
CA ALA A 190 8.75 5.44 -14.01
C ALA A 190 7.59 4.45 -13.74
N TYR A 191 7.24 3.59 -14.69
CA TYR A 191 6.27 2.51 -14.46
C TYR A 191 6.78 1.48 -13.44
N ALA A 192 8.05 1.06 -13.55
CA ALA A 192 8.66 0.13 -12.61
C ALA A 192 8.69 0.68 -11.16
N HIS A 193 8.69 2.01 -11.00
CA HIS A 193 8.57 2.70 -9.70
C HIS A 193 7.14 3.12 -9.34
N SER A 194 6.13 2.68 -10.09
CA SER A 194 4.72 2.97 -9.86
C SER A 194 3.96 1.71 -9.45
N GLY A 195 2.88 1.88 -8.69
CA GLY A 195 2.05 0.78 -8.23
C GLY A 195 0.61 1.20 -7.96
N ILE A 196 -0.25 0.19 -7.85
CA ILE A 196 -1.68 0.34 -7.60
C ILE A 196 -2.08 -0.47 -6.37
N SER A 197 -2.81 0.15 -5.45
CA SER A 197 -3.52 -0.51 -4.36
C SER A 197 -5.02 -0.24 -4.53
N SER A 198 -5.76 -1.11 -5.22
CA SER A 198 -7.20 -0.87 -5.49
C SER A 198 -8.09 -1.26 -4.30
N MET A 199 -9.42 -1.18 -4.42
CA MET A 199 -10.38 -1.66 -3.42
C MET A 199 -11.44 -2.52 -4.11
N ASN A 200 -11.63 -3.77 -3.68
CA ASN A 200 -12.52 -4.69 -4.39
C ASN A 200 -14.00 -4.46 -4.10
N GLY A 201 -14.88 -4.53 -5.10
CA GLY A 201 -16.31 -4.32 -4.94
C GLY A 201 -16.68 -2.90 -4.52
N ARG A 202 -17.62 -2.77 -3.59
CA ARG A 202 -18.19 -1.48 -3.17
C ARG A 202 -17.25 -0.68 -2.29
N THR A 203 -16.91 0.54 -2.70
CA THR A 203 -16.07 1.48 -1.95
C THR A 203 -16.87 2.26 -0.90
N ASP A 204 -16.20 3.05 -0.08
CA ASP A 204 -16.82 3.81 1.02
C ASP A 204 -17.71 4.95 0.51
N VAL A 205 -17.46 5.41 -0.73
CA VAL A 205 -18.22 6.49 -1.38
C VAL A 205 -19.25 5.98 -2.38
N GLY A 206 -19.46 4.65 -2.43
CA GLY A 206 -20.50 4.00 -3.24
C GLY A 206 -20.06 3.51 -4.62
N GLU A 207 -18.80 3.75 -5.02
CA GLU A 207 -18.26 3.23 -6.29
C GLU A 207 -18.26 1.70 -6.26
N VAL A 208 -18.25 1.08 -7.44
CA VAL A 208 -18.14 -0.37 -7.57
C VAL A 208 -16.94 -0.67 -8.45
N VAL A 209 -15.93 -1.33 -7.89
CA VAL A 209 -14.78 -1.85 -8.63
C VAL A 209 -14.96 -3.35 -8.76
N ASP A 210 -15.51 -3.80 -9.88
CA ASP A 210 -15.87 -5.19 -10.10
C ASP A 210 -14.73 -6.04 -10.68
N GLN A 211 -15.04 -7.28 -11.03
CA GLN A 211 -14.05 -8.22 -11.53
C GLN A 211 -13.50 -7.84 -12.91
N ASP A 212 -14.29 -7.19 -13.77
CA ASP A 212 -13.83 -6.71 -15.06
C ASP A 212 -12.89 -5.51 -14.88
N ASP A 213 -13.19 -4.60 -13.94
CA ASP A 213 -12.27 -3.54 -13.53
C ASP A 213 -10.94 -4.12 -13.03
N PHE A 214 -10.97 -5.14 -12.18
CA PHE A 214 -9.77 -5.80 -11.67
C PHE A 214 -8.94 -6.46 -12.78
N ARG A 215 -9.58 -7.02 -13.82
CA ARG A 215 -8.86 -7.57 -14.99
C ARG A 215 -8.18 -6.47 -15.77
N THR A 216 -8.88 -5.36 -16.02
CA THR A 216 -8.30 -4.17 -16.66
C THR A 216 -7.07 -3.66 -15.90
N ILE A 217 -7.15 -3.60 -14.57
CA ILE A 217 -6.04 -3.16 -13.71
C ILE A 217 -4.85 -4.11 -13.80
N VAL A 218 -5.07 -5.43 -13.74
CA VAL A 218 -3.98 -6.44 -13.85
C VAL A 218 -3.34 -6.42 -15.23
N ASP A 219 -4.14 -6.33 -16.30
CA ASP A 219 -3.64 -6.28 -17.67
C ASP A 219 -2.80 -5.02 -17.89
N TYR A 220 -3.25 -3.86 -17.38
CA TYR A 220 -2.47 -2.64 -17.41
C TYR A 220 -1.16 -2.75 -16.61
N ALA A 221 -1.22 -3.33 -15.41
CA ALA A 221 -0.04 -3.49 -14.56
C ALA A 221 1.04 -4.36 -15.23
N ASN A 222 0.63 -5.48 -15.84
CA ASN A 222 1.51 -6.37 -16.60
C ASN A 222 2.03 -5.72 -17.89
N ALA A 223 1.18 -4.99 -18.63
CA ALA A 223 1.58 -4.39 -19.90
C ALA A 223 2.65 -3.29 -19.74
N ASN A 224 2.76 -2.71 -18.54
CA ASN A 224 3.69 -1.62 -18.24
C ASN A 224 4.76 -2.00 -17.21
N ASP A 225 4.83 -3.27 -16.80
CA ASP A 225 5.81 -3.75 -15.80
C ASP A 225 5.79 -2.93 -14.49
N LEU A 226 4.60 -2.67 -13.92
CA LEU A 226 4.47 -1.92 -12.67
C LEU A 226 5.27 -2.58 -11.53
N GLY A 227 5.78 -1.78 -10.59
CA GLY A 227 6.58 -2.29 -9.46
C GLY A 227 5.76 -2.94 -8.34
N ARG A 228 4.46 -2.65 -8.26
CA ARG A 228 3.57 -3.18 -7.21
C ARG A 228 2.11 -3.21 -7.63
N LEU A 229 1.43 -4.29 -7.26
CA LEU A 229 -0.02 -4.40 -7.30
C LEU A 229 -0.55 -5.00 -5.98
N ALA A 230 -1.52 -4.33 -5.36
CA ALA A 230 -2.16 -4.71 -4.10
C ALA A 230 -3.64 -4.28 -4.11
N TYR A 231 -4.43 -4.72 -3.13
CA TYR A 231 -5.80 -4.20 -2.97
C TYR A 231 -6.32 -4.33 -1.53
N TRP A 232 -7.28 -3.47 -1.19
CA TRP A 232 -8.09 -3.53 0.02
C TRP A 232 -9.43 -4.24 -0.24
N SER A 233 -9.67 -5.43 0.29
CA SER A 233 -8.72 -6.29 1.00
C SER A 233 -9.08 -7.76 0.81
N VAL A 234 -8.14 -8.65 1.13
CA VAL A 234 -8.37 -10.11 1.10
C VAL A 234 -9.57 -10.50 1.99
N ASN A 235 -9.77 -9.81 3.11
CA ASN A 235 -10.90 -10.05 4.00
C ASN A 235 -12.25 -9.74 3.35
N ARG A 236 -12.27 -8.89 2.32
CA ARG A 236 -13.46 -8.51 1.57
C ARG A 236 -13.74 -9.41 0.36
N ASP A 237 -12.84 -10.32 0.01
CA ASP A 237 -12.93 -11.11 -1.23
C ASP A 237 -13.89 -12.30 -1.12
N ARG A 238 -15.16 -11.99 -0.89
CA ARG A 238 -16.31 -12.89 -0.81
C ARG A 238 -17.61 -12.12 -1.01
N SER A 239 -18.63 -12.79 -1.54
CA SER A 239 -19.91 -12.16 -1.85
C SER A 239 -20.77 -11.94 -0.61
N CYS A 240 -21.57 -10.87 -0.61
CA CYS A 240 -22.57 -10.56 0.42
C CYS A 240 -23.62 -9.57 -0.10
N GLU A 241 -24.76 -9.47 0.60
CA GLU A 241 -25.73 -8.39 0.39
C GLU A 241 -25.30 -7.14 1.19
N GLY A 242 -25.29 -5.97 0.53
CA GLY A 242 -24.75 -4.73 1.11
C GLY A 242 -23.21 -4.66 0.99
N GLY A 243 -22.66 -3.46 0.79
CA GLY A 243 -21.22 -3.22 0.68
C GLY A 243 -20.68 -2.31 1.78
N GLY A 244 -19.41 -1.91 1.67
CA GLY A 244 -18.77 -0.99 2.62
C GLY A 244 -18.47 -1.61 3.99
N THR A 245 -18.20 -2.92 4.05
CA THR A 245 -17.73 -3.59 5.27
C THR A 245 -16.35 -4.20 5.02
N ASP A 246 -15.56 -4.37 6.09
CA ASP A 246 -14.24 -5.02 6.04
C ASP A 246 -14.31 -6.54 5.84
N SER A 247 -15.52 -7.09 5.68
CA SER A 247 -15.76 -8.54 5.71
C SER A 247 -16.19 -9.14 4.37
N CYS A 248 -16.59 -8.30 3.41
CA CYS A 248 -17.06 -8.71 2.09
C CYS A 248 -17.11 -7.53 1.10
N SER A 249 -17.22 -7.85 -0.20
CA SER A 249 -17.10 -6.88 -1.30
C SER A 249 -18.42 -6.18 -1.65
N GLY A 250 -19.57 -6.76 -1.29
CA GLY A 250 -20.89 -6.24 -1.66
C GLY A 250 -21.23 -6.36 -3.14
N VAL A 251 -20.54 -7.25 -3.88
CA VAL A 251 -20.86 -7.62 -5.26
C VAL A 251 -21.03 -9.15 -5.41
N PRO A 252 -21.78 -9.62 -6.43
CA PRO A 252 -21.79 -11.04 -6.79
C PRO A 252 -20.38 -11.50 -7.20
N GLN A 253 -19.89 -12.57 -6.58
CA GLN A 253 -18.58 -13.14 -6.87
C GLN A 253 -18.48 -14.58 -6.34
N GLN A 254 -17.46 -15.31 -6.78
CA GLN A 254 -16.97 -16.48 -6.05
C GLN A 254 -15.99 -16.08 -4.93
N ASP A 255 -15.86 -16.91 -3.90
CA ASP A 255 -14.84 -16.69 -2.85
C ASP A 255 -13.45 -16.62 -3.47
N TRP A 256 -12.68 -15.58 -3.11
CA TRP A 256 -11.30 -15.36 -3.57
C TRP A 256 -11.15 -15.00 -5.06
N GLU A 257 -12.22 -14.58 -5.73
CA GLU A 257 -12.20 -14.25 -7.16
C GLU A 257 -11.29 -13.06 -7.48
N PHE A 258 -11.32 -12.00 -6.68
CA PHE A 258 -10.45 -10.84 -6.87
C PHE A 258 -8.97 -11.20 -6.64
N THR A 259 -8.67 -11.99 -5.60
CA THR A 259 -7.33 -12.51 -5.32
C THR A 259 -6.82 -13.35 -6.49
N ARG A 260 -7.67 -14.19 -7.09
CA ARG A 260 -7.29 -15.01 -8.25
C ARG A 260 -7.00 -14.18 -9.50
N ILE A 261 -7.75 -13.10 -9.73
CA ILE A 261 -7.46 -12.15 -10.81
C ILE A 261 -6.09 -11.50 -10.58
N PHE A 262 -5.84 -10.99 -9.38
CA PHE A 262 -4.56 -10.33 -9.04
C PHE A 262 -3.37 -11.30 -9.04
N ALA A 263 -3.57 -12.59 -8.79
CA ALA A 263 -2.53 -13.60 -8.95
C ALA A 263 -2.03 -13.75 -10.40
N GLY A 264 -2.70 -13.13 -11.37
CA GLY A 264 -2.24 -13.02 -12.76
C GLY A 264 -1.17 -11.94 -13.01
N PHE A 265 -0.90 -11.06 -12.04
CA PHE A 265 0.22 -10.13 -12.10
C PHE A 265 1.55 -10.88 -11.98
N GLN A 266 2.52 -10.57 -12.86
CA GLN A 266 3.80 -11.28 -12.98
C GLN A 266 4.98 -10.41 -12.52
#